data_AF-A0A415HN88-F1
#
_entry.id   AF-A0A415HN88-F1
#
_cell.length_a   1.000
_cell.length_b   1.000
_cell.length_c   1.000
_cell.angle_alpha   90.00
_cell.angle_beta   90.00
_cell.angle_gamma   90.00
#
_symmetry.space_group_name_H-M   'P 1'
#
loop_
_entity.id
_entity.type
_entity.pdbx_description
1 polymer ?
#
loop_
_entity_poly.entity_id
_entity_poly.type
_entity_poly.pdbx_seq_one_letter_code
_entity_poly.pdbx_strand_id
1 'polypeptide(L)'
;MQTTLLIMAAGIGSRFGGGIKQLEPVDATGHIIMDYSIHDAIEAGFNKVVFIIRKDIEKEFKEVIGDRIAGICNDHNVTVDYAFQDINDIPGVLPEGRTKPWGTGQAVLAAKAVLTTPFIVINADDYYGKEGFRAVHEYLVNGGQSCMAGFVLKNTLSDNGGVTRGICKMDAENNLTEVVETKNIIKTTEGAEADGVKLDVDSLVSMNMWGLTPDFLKTLEEGFKEFFEKEVPVNPLKAEYLIPTFIGELLSEGKMSVKVLRTNDTWYGMTYKEDVAAVKESFSKMLENGTYKGDLFSDL
;
A
#
# COMPACT_ATOMS: atom_id res chain seq x y z
N MET A 1 -12.49 17.73 6.31
CA MET A 1 -13.09 16.38 6.15
C MET A 1 -12.16 15.39 6.83
N GLN A 2 -12.68 14.38 7.53
CA GLN A 2 -11.83 13.36 8.17
C GLN A 2 -11.37 12.35 7.12
N THR A 3 -10.16 11.81 7.27
CA THR A 3 -9.58 10.81 6.36
C THR A 3 -8.92 9.67 7.13
N THR A 4 -8.91 8.48 6.54
CA THR A 4 -8.38 7.25 7.14
C THR A 4 -7.16 6.72 6.39
N LEU A 5 -6.09 6.37 7.11
CA LEU A 5 -4.98 5.56 6.64
C LEU A 5 -5.30 4.08 6.86
N LEU A 6 -5.41 3.30 5.79
CA LEU A 6 -5.63 1.86 5.84
C LEU A 6 -4.32 1.12 5.48
N ILE A 7 -3.77 0.40 6.46
CA ILE A 7 -2.49 -0.31 6.31
C ILE A 7 -2.75 -1.81 6.19
N MET A 8 -2.35 -2.40 5.06
CA MET A 8 -2.46 -3.84 4.80
C MET A 8 -1.29 -4.61 5.41
N ALA A 9 -1.49 -5.09 6.64
CA ALA A 9 -0.50 -5.80 7.45
C ALA A 9 -0.79 -7.30 7.62
N ALA A 10 -1.83 -7.85 6.97
CA ALA A 10 -2.21 -9.26 7.08
C ALA A 10 -1.19 -10.22 6.45
N GLY A 11 -0.26 -9.71 5.63
CA GLY A 11 0.88 -10.46 5.10
C GLY A 11 2.08 -10.55 6.06
N ILE A 12 2.08 -9.77 7.15
CA ILE A 12 3.21 -9.75 8.09
C ILE A 12 3.33 -11.13 8.78
N GLY A 13 4.58 -11.59 8.93
CA GLY A 13 4.95 -12.86 9.57
C GLY A 13 5.10 -14.05 8.61
N SER A 14 4.45 -14.07 7.44
CA SER A 14 4.59 -15.16 6.47
C SER A 14 5.85 -15.02 5.59
N ARG A 15 6.22 -13.77 5.23
CA ARG A 15 7.39 -13.46 4.40
C ARG A 15 8.73 -13.64 5.12
N PHE A 16 8.76 -13.47 6.44
CA PHE A 16 9.98 -13.52 7.24
C PHE A 16 10.17 -14.82 8.04
N GLY A 17 9.22 -15.76 7.97
CA GLY A 17 9.40 -17.12 8.49
C GLY A 17 9.45 -17.26 10.02
N GLY A 18 9.20 -16.21 10.82
CA GLY A 18 9.29 -16.30 12.28
C GLY A 18 8.51 -15.27 13.10
N GLY A 19 7.34 -14.85 12.64
CA GLY A 19 6.41 -14.01 13.42
C GLY A 19 6.65 -12.51 13.28
N ILE A 20 5.86 -11.70 14.00
CA ILE A 20 5.92 -10.22 13.92
C ILE A 20 7.19 -9.68 14.56
N LYS A 21 7.74 -10.37 15.57
CA LYS A 21 9.00 -10.01 16.26
C LYS A 21 10.24 -9.95 15.36
N GLN A 22 10.14 -10.35 14.10
CA GLN A 22 11.22 -10.31 13.12
C GLN A 22 11.11 -9.17 12.11
N LEU A 23 10.21 -8.20 12.34
CA LEU A 23 10.21 -6.96 11.55
C LEU A 23 11.56 -6.26 11.72
N GLU A 24 12.22 -6.02 10.59
CA GLU A 24 13.55 -5.44 10.56
C GLU A 24 13.45 -3.93 10.81
N PRO A 25 14.14 -3.40 11.84
CA PRO A 25 14.23 -1.95 12.02
C PRO A 25 14.94 -1.30 10.84
N VAL A 26 14.58 -0.07 10.51
CA VAL A 26 15.22 0.71 9.45
C VAL A 26 16.17 1.79 9.98
N ASP A 27 16.16 2.04 11.29
CA ASP A 27 17.06 2.99 11.96
C ASP A 27 17.62 2.47 13.29
N ALA A 28 18.52 3.26 13.89
CA ALA A 28 19.20 2.92 15.14
C ALA A 28 18.30 2.97 16.38
N THR A 29 17.15 3.65 16.29
CA THR A 29 16.16 3.77 17.36
C THR A 29 15.15 2.62 17.39
N GLY A 30 15.17 1.77 16.37
CA GLY A 30 14.33 0.59 16.30
C GLY A 30 13.02 0.80 15.54
N HIS A 31 12.84 1.94 14.84
CA HIS A 31 11.62 2.16 14.06
C HIS A 31 11.59 1.24 12.85
N ILE A 32 10.38 0.89 12.42
CA ILE A 32 10.11 0.11 11.20
C ILE A 32 9.51 1.02 10.12
N ILE A 33 9.48 0.56 8.87
CA ILE A 33 8.91 1.32 7.73
C ILE A 33 7.50 1.85 8.02
N MET A 34 6.67 1.04 8.69
CA MET A 34 5.30 1.41 9.05
C MET A 34 5.24 2.66 9.94
N ASP A 35 6.22 2.88 10.81
CA ASP A 35 6.26 4.04 11.71
C ASP A 35 6.37 5.34 10.90
N TYR A 36 7.22 5.34 9.87
CA TYR A 36 7.38 6.47 8.96
C TYR A 36 6.12 6.73 8.13
N SER A 37 5.43 5.67 7.68
CA SER A 37 4.15 5.81 6.99
C SER A 37 3.07 6.45 7.87
N ILE A 38 3.05 6.10 9.16
CA ILE A 38 2.11 6.68 10.13
C ILE A 38 2.50 8.12 10.44
N HIS A 39 3.78 8.41 10.66
CA HIS A 39 4.29 9.77 10.81
C HIS A 39 3.83 10.66 9.65
N ASP A 40 4.13 10.27 8.41
CA ASP A 40 3.84 11.07 7.22
C ASP A 40 2.35 11.27 7.00
N ALA A 41 1.53 10.27 7.38
CA ALA A 41 0.09 10.40 7.33
C ALA A 41 -0.44 11.37 8.40
N ILE A 42 0.08 11.32 9.63
CA ILE A 42 -0.32 12.28 10.68
C ILE A 42 0.10 13.69 10.25
N GLU A 43 1.32 13.88 9.76
CA GLU A 43 1.82 15.16 9.24
C GLU A 43 0.95 15.68 8.08
N ALA A 44 0.51 14.79 7.18
CA ALA A 44 -0.39 15.16 6.09
C ALA A 44 -1.81 15.54 6.55
N GLY A 45 -2.23 15.10 7.75
CA GLY A 45 -3.51 15.43 8.37
C GLY A 45 -4.52 14.30 8.48
N PHE A 46 -4.12 13.04 8.24
CA PHE A 46 -4.99 11.87 8.46
C PHE A 46 -5.39 11.73 9.94
N ASN A 47 -6.62 11.28 10.19
CA ASN A 47 -7.22 11.32 11.54
C ASN A 47 -7.57 9.95 12.11
N LYS A 48 -7.37 8.91 11.29
CA LYS A 48 -7.64 7.53 11.68
C LYS A 48 -6.64 6.61 11.01
N VAL A 49 -6.12 5.64 11.74
CA VAL A 49 -5.32 4.53 11.23
C VAL A 49 -6.12 3.25 11.42
N VAL A 50 -6.20 2.43 10.38
CA VAL A 50 -6.82 1.10 10.43
C VAL A 50 -5.78 0.07 9.99
N PHE A 51 -5.48 -0.87 10.87
CA PHE A 51 -4.63 -2.01 10.53
C PHE A 51 -5.47 -3.18 10.08
N ILE A 52 -5.24 -3.68 8.86
CA ILE A 52 -5.78 -4.98 8.44
C ILE A 52 -4.73 -6.03 8.77
N ILE A 53 -5.04 -6.91 9.72
CA ILE A 53 -4.16 -7.98 10.17
C ILE A 53 -4.88 -9.33 10.08
N ARG A 54 -4.21 -10.41 10.48
CA ARG A 54 -4.87 -11.70 10.70
C ARG A 54 -5.16 -11.91 12.19
N LYS A 55 -6.18 -12.72 12.50
CA LYS A 55 -6.61 -12.93 13.88
C LYS A 55 -5.58 -13.70 14.72
N ASP A 56 -4.86 -14.63 14.11
CA ASP A 56 -3.81 -15.44 14.74
C ASP A 56 -2.63 -14.61 15.25
N ILE A 57 -2.37 -13.45 14.64
CA ILE A 57 -1.26 -12.56 15.01
C ILE A 57 -1.69 -11.34 15.83
N GLU A 58 -2.98 -11.19 16.15
CA GLU A 58 -3.53 -9.99 16.80
C GLU A 58 -2.78 -9.60 18.07
N LYS A 59 -2.59 -10.56 18.97
CA LYS A 59 -1.98 -10.32 20.27
C LYS A 59 -0.53 -9.83 20.10
N GLU A 60 0.26 -10.54 19.30
CA GLU A 60 1.66 -10.18 19.06
C GLU A 60 1.77 -8.83 18.32
N PHE A 61 0.86 -8.56 17.38
CA PHE A 61 0.82 -7.28 16.66
C PHE A 61 0.58 -6.12 17.60
N LYS A 62 -0.42 -6.24 18.49
CA LYS A 62 -0.74 -5.20 19.47
C LYS A 62 0.42 -4.96 20.43
N GLU A 63 1.02 -6.03 20.96
CA GLU A 63 2.15 -5.93 21.89
C GLU A 63 3.40 -5.28 21.27
N VAL A 64 3.69 -5.55 19.99
CA VAL A 64 4.94 -5.08 19.34
C VAL A 64 4.77 -3.71 18.67
N ILE A 65 3.61 -3.46 18.06
CA ILE A 65 3.37 -2.28 17.21
C ILE A 65 2.16 -1.50 17.73
N GLY A 66 1.03 -2.19 17.85
CA GLY A 66 -0.27 -1.57 17.99
C GLY A 66 -0.42 -0.67 19.22
N ASP A 67 0.05 -1.11 20.39
CA ASP A 67 -0.09 -0.37 21.65
C ASP A 67 0.77 0.90 21.64
N ARG A 68 2.00 0.80 21.11
CA ARG A 68 2.90 1.96 20.94
C ARG A 68 2.30 2.98 19.97
N ILE A 69 1.89 2.52 18.78
CA ILE A 69 1.29 3.40 17.76
C ILE A 69 -0.01 4.03 18.27
N ALA A 70 -0.86 3.28 18.99
CA ALA A 70 -2.08 3.84 19.55
C ALA A 70 -1.82 4.98 20.53
N GLY A 71 -0.78 4.88 21.36
CA GLY A 71 -0.34 5.97 22.23
C GLY A 71 0.05 7.23 21.44
N ILE A 72 0.93 7.06 20.45
CA ILE A 72 1.39 8.16 19.58
C ILE A 72 0.21 8.80 18.85
N CYS A 73 -0.63 8.01 18.19
CA CYS A 73 -1.80 8.51 17.48
C CYS A 73 -2.74 9.29 18.42
N ASN A 74 -2.96 8.81 19.65
CA ASN A 74 -3.80 9.49 20.62
C ASN A 74 -3.27 10.89 20.99
N ASP A 75 -1.95 11.04 21.13
CA ASP A 75 -1.31 12.33 21.42
C ASP A 75 -1.51 13.35 20.29
N HIS A 76 -1.77 12.88 19.07
CA HIS A 76 -2.07 13.70 17.88
C HIS A 76 -3.55 13.69 17.46
N ASN A 77 -4.48 13.28 18.34
CA ASN A 77 -5.92 13.17 18.06
C ASN A 77 -6.27 12.25 16.86
N VAL A 78 -5.46 11.22 16.64
CA VAL A 78 -5.65 10.19 15.62
C VAL A 78 -6.16 8.91 16.29
N THR A 79 -7.20 8.31 15.71
CA THR A 79 -7.79 7.07 16.23
C THR A 79 -7.14 5.84 15.59
N VAL A 80 -7.10 4.71 16.31
CA VAL A 80 -6.56 3.45 15.79
C VAL A 80 -7.60 2.34 15.89
N ASP A 81 -7.90 1.70 14.77
CA ASP A 81 -8.80 0.55 14.66
C ASP A 81 -8.11 -0.65 14.01
N TYR A 82 -8.72 -1.82 14.17
CA TYR A 82 -8.24 -3.08 13.60
C TYR A 82 -9.34 -3.75 12.79
N ALA A 83 -8.94 -4.30 11.64
CA ALA A 83 -9.75 -5.17 10.81
C ALA A 83 -9.01 -6.51 10.63
N PHE A 84 -9.76 -7.59 10.41
CA PHE A 84 -9.20 -8.93 10.34
C PHE A 84 -9.48 -9.56 8.98
N GLN A 85 -8.43 -9.81 8.20
CA GLN A 85 -8.55 -10.55 6.95
C GLN A 85 -8.65 -12.04 7.25
N ASP A 86 -9.86 -12.59 7.20
CA ASP A 86 -10.12 -14.03 7.31
C ASP A 86 -10.32 -14.64 5.92
N ILE A 87 -9.72 -15.80 5.65
CA ILE A 87 -9.91 -16.54 4.40
C ILE A 87 -11.34 -17.11 4.27
N ASN A 88 -12.08 -17.19 5.38
CA ASN A 88 -13.46 -17.64 5.43
C ASN A 88 -14.49 -16.52 5.23
N ASP A 89 -14.07 -15.25 5.21
CA ASP A 89 -14.96 -14.11 4.93
C ASP A 89 -15.21 -13.98 3.42
N ILE A 90 -16.00 -14.92 2.89
CA ILE A 90 -16.23 -15.12 1.46
C ILE A 90 -17.69 -15.37 1.12
N PRO A 91 -18.12 -15.05 -0.12
CA PRO A 91 -19.38 -15.53 -0.63
C PRO A 91 -19.25 -17.03 -0.96
N GLY A 92 -19.74 -17.90 -0.07
CA GLY A 92 -19.81 -19.35 -0.31
C GLY A 92 -18.92 -20.17 0.61
N VAL A 93 -18.36 -21.26 0.08
CA VAL A 93 -17.58 -22.25 0.85
C VAL A 93 -16.11 -22.16 0.45
N LEU A 94 -15.22 -22.25 1.44
CA LEU A 94 -13.77 -22.24 1.24
C LEU A 94 -13.37 -23.47 0.39
N PRO A 95 -12.68 -23.30 -0.75
CA PRO A 95 -12.19 -24.43 -1.53
C PRO A 95 -11.22 -25.30 -0.70
N GLU A 96 -11.39 -26.61 -0.80
CA GLU A 96 -10.55 -27.57 -0.08
C GLU A 96 -9.06 -27.37 -0.42
N GLY A 97 -8.20 -27.32 0.61
CA GLY A 97 -6.76 -27.14 0.46
C GLY A 97 -6.28 -25.71 0.22
N ARG A 98 -7.18 -24.71 0.15
CA ARG A 98 -6.80 -23.30 0.04
C ARG A 98 -6.17 -22.81 1.34
N THR A 99 -4.95 -22.29 1.24
CA THR A 99 -4.26 -21.58 2.33
C THR A 99 -3.88 -20.15 1.96
N LYS A 100 -3.91 -19.82 0.66
CA LYS A 100 -3.53 -18.50 0.15
C LYS A 100 -4.64 -17.48 0.41
N PRO A 101 -4.35 -16.30 0.99
CA PRO A 101 -5.33 -15.22 1.15
C PRO A 101 -5.99 -14.83 -0.18
N TRP A 102 -7.14 -14.18 -0.11
CA TRP A 102 -7.91 -13.81 -1.31
C TRP A 102 -7.41 -12.55 -2.01
N GLY A 103 -6.43 -11.83 -1.47
CA GLY A 103 -5.82 -10.67 -2.11
C GLY A 103 -6.16 -9.33 -1.43
N THR A 104 -5.64 -8.24 -2.00
CA THR A 104 -5.76 -6.89 -1.42
C THR A 104 -7.18 -6.34 -1.47
N GLY A 105 -7.99 -6.71 -2.47
CA GLY A 105 -9.39 -6.31 -2.54
C GLY A 105 -10.20 -6.85 -1.36
N GLN A 106 -10.00 -8.13 -1.00
CA GLN A 106 -10.64 -8.72 0.16
C GLN A 106 -10.11 -8.14 1.48
N ALA A 107 -8.83 -7.79 1.55
CA ALA A 107 -8.26 -7.11 2.72
C ALA A 107 -8.99 -5.78 3.00
N VAL A 108 -9.25 -4.96 1.98
CA VAL A 108 -10.01 -3.71 2.13
C VAL A 108 -11.46 -3.98 2.55
N LEU A 109 -12.10 -5.01 1.99
CA LEU A 109 -13.46 -5.39 2.40
C LEU A 109 -13.56 -5.81 3.86
N ALA A 110 -12.51 -6.44 4.42
CA ALA A 110 -12.45 -6.77 5.84
C ALA A 110 -12.55 -5.53 6.76
N ALA A 111 -12.15 -4.36 6.27
CA ALA A 111 -12.25 -3.09 6.98
C ALA A 111 -13.53 -2.29 6.65
N LYS A 112 -14.43 -2.80 5.80
CA LYS A 112 -15.61 -2.07 5.30
C LYS A 112 -16.45 -1.42 6.40
N ALA A 113 -16.64 -2.10 7.53
CA ALA A 113 -17.46 -1.61 8.64
C ALA A 113 -16.88 -0.38 9.35
N VAL A 114 -15.55 -0.19 9.31
CA VAL A 114 -14.84 0.91 10.01
C VAL A 114 -14.39 2.03 9.06
N LEU A 115 -14.51 1.82 7.74
CA LEU A 115 -14.17 2.78 6.69
C LEU A 115 -15.37 3.66 6.32
N THR A 116 -15.66 4.65 7.17
CA THR A 116 -16.79 5.58 7.01
C THR A 116 -16.40 6.94 6.41
N THR A 117 -15.11 7.14 6.14
CA THR A 117 -14.55 8.37 5.55
C THR A 117 -13.74 8.03 4.31
N PRO A 118 -13.38 9.00 3.45
CA PRO A 118 -12.34 8.78 2.45
C PRO A 118 -11.08 8.22 3.09
N PHE A 119 -10.41 7.33 2.38
CA PHE A 119 -9.29 6.57 2.92
C PHE A 119 -8.20 6.34 1.87
N ILE A 120 -6.98 6.19 2.35
CA ILE A 120 -5.85 5.73 1.55
C ILE A 120 -5.54 4.28 1.91
N VAL A 121 -5.23 3.45 0.92
CA VAL A 121 -4.77 2.07 1.09
C VAL A 121 -3.28 2.02 0.79
N ILE A 122 -2.49 1.46 1.70
CA ILE A 122 -1.05 1.25 1.52
C ILE A 122 -0.61 -0.16 1.97
N ASN A 123 0.54 -0.61 1.46
CA ASN A 123 1.24 -1.78 1.98
C ASN A 123 1.90 -1.44 3.32
N ALA A 124 2.13 -2.45 4.17
CA ALA A 124 2.75 -2.29 5.48
C ALA A 124 4.29 -2.24 5.47
N ASP A 125 4.92 -2.78 4.41
CA ASP A 125 6.36 -3.00 4.28
C ASP A 125 7.02 -2.14 3.21
N ASP A 126 6.30 -1.13 2.72
CA ASP A 126 6.75 -0.18 1.71
C ASP A 126 6.84 1.23 2.30
N TYR A 127 7.95 1.91 2.05
CA TYR A 127 8.13 3.32 2.33
C TYR A 127 7.71 4.14 1.10
N TYR A 128 6.85 5.12 1.33
CA TYR A 128 6.24 5.94 0.27
C TYR A 128 6.73 7.39 0.24
N GLY A 129 7.23 7.92 1.36
CA GLY A 129 7.62 9.33 1.49
C GLY A 129 6.45 10.31 1.63
N LYS A 130 6.79 11.52 2.07
CA LYS A 130 5.86 12.56 2.54
C LYS A 130 4.98 13.16 1.43
N GLU A 131 5.51 13.37 0.21
CA GLU A 131 4.75 14.04 -0.85
C GLU A 131 3.55 13.21 -1.30
N GLY A 132 3.69 11.88 -1.35
CA GLY A 132 2.60 10.95 -1.69
C GLY A 132 1.41 11.06 -0.74
N PHE A 133 1.67 11.00 0.58
CA PHE A 133 0.63 11.16 1.60
C PHE A 133 -0.03 12.54 1.52
N ARG A 134 0.76 13.62 1.40
CA ARG A 134 0.23 14.98 1.27
C ARG A 134 -0.66 15.14 0.04
N ALA A 135 -0.21 14.69 -1.12
CA ALA A 135 -0.94 14.84 -2.38
C ALA A 135 -2.27 14.08 -2.36
N VAL A 136 -2.27 12.81 -1.91
CA VAL A 136 -3.48 12.01 -1.79
C VAL A 136 -4.43 12.61 -0.76
N HIS A 137 -3.91 13.01 0.40
CA HIS A 137 -4.72 13.65 1.44
C HIS A 137 -5.40 14.91 0.92
N GLU A 138 -4.63 15.83 0.32
CA GLU A 138 -5.14 17.09 -0.25
C GLU A 138 -6.22 16.85 -1.31
N TYR A 139 -6.01 15.88 -2.20
CA TYR A 139 -7.01 15.53 -3.21
C TYR A 139 -8.31 15.01 -2.58
N LEU A 140 -8.21 14.10 -1.61
CA LEU A 140 -9.38 13.53 -0.94
C LEU A 140 -10.15 14.60 -0.17
N VAL A 141 -9.49 15.42 0.67
CA VAL A 141 -10.18 16.44 1.48
C VAL A 141 -10.90 17.52 0.66
N ASN A 142 -10.47 17.71 -0.60
CA ASN A 142 -11.09 18.63 -1.57
C ASN A 142 -12.20 17.99 -2.41
N GLY A 143 -12.70 16.80 -2.03
CA GLY A 143 -13.85 16.15 -2.66
C GLY A 143 -13.49 15.17 -3.79
N GLY A 144 -12.21 14.83 -3.93
CA GLY A 144 -11.74 13.78 -4.81
C GLY A 144 -12.40 12.43 -4.53
N GLN A 145 -12.71 11.67 -5.59
CA GLN A 145 -13.43 10.40 -5.48
C GLN A 145 -12.50 9.20 -5.49
N SER A 146 -11.51 9.20 -6.38
CA SER A 146 -10.56 8.11 -6.51
C SER A 146 -9.25 8.63 -7.10
N CYS A 147 -8.14 8.26 -6.47
CA CYS A 147 -6.81 8.63 -6.93
C CYS A 147 -5.79 7.56 -6.60
N MET A 148 -4.58 7.73 -7.12
CA MET A 148 -3.41 7.01 -6.68
C MET A 148 -2.19 7.94 -6.66
N ALA A 149 -1.23 7.65 -5.79
CA ALA A 149 0.08 8.26 -5.90
C ALA A 149 0.85 7.58 -7.05
N GLY A 150 1.23 8.36 -8.06
CA GLY A 150 2.05 7.94 -9.18
C GLY A 150 3.51 8.28 -8.91
N PHE A 151 4.33 7.24 -8.73
CA PHE A 151 5.76 7.39 -8.44
C PHE A 151 6.56 7.44 -9.72
N VAL A 152 7.59 8.27 -9.78
CA VAL A 152 8.48 8.31 -10.94
C VAL A 152 9.30 7.01 -11.01
N LEU A 153 9.23 6.29 -12.13
CA LEU A 153 9.82 4.95 -12.30
C LEU A 153 11.27 4.89 -11.81
N LYS A 154 12.12 5.85 -12.21
CA LYS A 154 13.54 5.90 -11.83
C LYS A 154 13.81 5.92 -10.31
N ASN A 155 12.85 6.41 -9.54
CA ASN A 155 12.91 6.48 -8.08
C ASN A 155 12.40 5.20 -7.40
N THR A 156 12.03 4.17 -8.18
CA THR A 156 11.48 2.90 -7.68
C THR A 156 12.30 1.69 -8.12
N LEU A 157 13.41 1.89 -8.84
CA LEU A 157 14.27 0.81 -9.33
C LEU A 157 15.17 0.27 -8.21
N SER A 158 15.55 -1.00 -8.31
CA SER A 158 16.57 -1.60 -7.42
C SER A 158 17.90 -1.73 -8.15
N ASP A 159 19.00 -1.53 -7.43
CA ASP A 159 20.36 -1.85 -7.91
C ASP A 159 20.67 -3.36 -7.79
N ASN A 160 19.84 -4.12 -7.07
CA ASN A 160 20.07 -5.53 -6.73
C ASN A 160 19.34 -6.53 -7.64
N GLY A 161 18.48 -6.06 -8.56
CA GLY A 161 17.76 -6.95 -9.47
C GLY A 161 16.55 -6.32 -10.16
N GLY A 162 15.87 -7.13 -10.97
CA GLY A 162 14.66 -6.72 -11.68
C GLY A 162 13.47 -6.55 -10.74
N VAL A 163 12.71 -5.48 -10.94
CA VAL A 163 11.50 -5.18 -10.15
C VAL A 163 10.24 -5.36 -11.01
N THR A 164 9.08 -5.48 -10.37
CA THR A 164 7.77 -5.48 -11.05
C THR A 164 7.01 -4.20 -10.71
N ARG A 165 6.51 -3.49 -11.72
CA ARG A 165 5.79 -2.21 -11.54
C ARG A 165 4.60 -2.13 -12.51
N GLY A 166 3.49 -1.58 -12.02
CA GLY A 166 2.36 -1.18 -12.87
C GLY A 166 2.63 0.18 -13.52
N ILE A 167 3.06 0.20 -14.77
CA ILE A 167 3.30 1.44 -15.53
C ILE A 167 1.96 2.10 -15.87
N CYS A 168 1.79 3.34 -15.44
CA CYS A 168 0.54 4.09 -15.61
C CYS A 168 0.53 4.82 -16.95
N LYS A 169 -0.53 4.62 -17.73
CA LYS A 169 -0.89 5.51 -18.84
C LYS A 169 -2.02 6.42 -18.40
N MET A 170 -1.98 7.66 -18.90
CA MET A 170 -2.90 8.72 -18.47
C MET A 170 -3.41 9.51 -19.68
N ASP A 171 -4.54 10.17 -19.51
CA ASP A 171 -5.02 11.22 -20.41
C ASP A 171 -4.31 12.57 -20.14
N ALA A 172 -4.69 13.61 -20.88
CA ALA A 172 -4.11 14.95 -20.75
C ALA A 172 -4.41 15.61 -19.40
N GLU A 173 -5.45 15.15 -18.71
CA GLU A 173 -5.89 15.63 -17.42
C GLU A 173 -5.28 14.82 -16.26
N ASN A 174 -4.34 13.90 -16.51
CA ASN A 174 -3.76 12.99 -15.52
C ASN A 174 -4.77 12.03 -14.88
N ASN A 175 -5.81 11.63 -15.61
CA ASN A 175 -6.63 10.50 -15.21
C ASN A 175 -6.03 9.22 -15.77
N LEU A 176 -5.99 8.18 -14.95
CA LEU A 176 -5.47 6.87 -15.29
C LEU A 176 -6.35 6.23 -16.36
N THR A 177 -5.74 5.82 -17.47
CA THR A 177 -6.41 5.11 -18.57
C THR A 177 -6.06 3.64 -18.59
N GLU A 178 -4.84 3.28 -18.18
CA GLU A 178 -4.35 1.91 -18.17
C GLU A 178 -3.23 1.73 -17.13
N VAL A 179 -3.16 0.55 -16.51
CA VAL A 179 -2.00 0.11 -15.71
C VAL A 179 -1.43 -1.14 -16.37
N VAL A 180 -0.19 -1.06 -16.83
CA VAL A 180 0.50 -2.17 -17.48
C VAL A 180 1.50 -2.77 -16.51
N GLU A 181 1.16 -3.92 -15.93
CA GLU A 181 2.07 -4.69 -15.08
C GLU A 181 3.28 -5.18 -15.87
N THR A 182 4.43 -4.59 -15.57
CA THR A 182 5.70 -4.84 -16.27
C THR A 182 6.67 -5.49 -15.29
N LYS A 183 7.05 -6.73 -15.59
CA LYS A 183 7.96 -7.54 -14.77
C LYS A 183 9.40 -7.34 -15.20
N ASN A 184 10.33 -7.69 -14.30
CA ASN A 184 11.76 -7.72 -14.58
C ASN A 184 12.32 -6.39 -15.13
N ILE A 185 11.84 -5.27 -14.61
CA ILE A 185 12.37 -3.95 -14.93
C ILE A 185 13.73 -3.82 -14.25
N ILE A 186 14.79 -3.70 -15.03
CA ILE A 186 16.16 -3.53 -14.54
C ILE A 186 16.65 -2.12 -14.81
N LYS A 187 17.44 -1.61 -13.87
CA LYS A 187 18.17 -0.35 -14.04
C LYS A 187 19.39 -0.59 -14.91
N THR A 188 19.59 0.24 -15.92
CA THR A 188 20.73 0.18 -16.84
C THR A 188 21.49 1.50 -16.83
N THR A 189 22.66 1.54 -17.47
CA THR A 189 23.43 2.79 -17.63
C THR A 189 22.69 3.84 -18.46
N GLU A 190 21.72 3.43 -19.29
CA GLU A 190 20.95 4.30 -20.17
C GLU A 190 19.54 4.60 -19.64
N GLY A 191 19.15 4.05 -18.48
CA GLY A 191 17.83 4.26 -17.88
C GLY A 191 17.25 2.99 -17.26
N ALA A 192 16.10 2.54 -17.79
CA ALA A 192 15.45 1.31 -17.37
C ALA A 192 15.02 0.48 -18.59
N GLU A 193 15.07 -0.85 -18.48
CA GLU A 193 14.54 -1.75 -19.49
C GLU A 193 13.77 -2.91 -18.86
N ALA A 194 12.82 -3.47 -19.60
CA ALA A 194 12.19 -4.76 -19.29
C ALA A 194 12.21 -5.61 -20.54
N ASP A 195 12.73 -6.83 -20.43
CA ASP A 195 12.81 -7.81 -21.54
C ASP A 195 13.41 -7.22 -22.85
N GLY A 196 14.44 -6.36 -22.71
CA GLY A 196 15.12 -5.70 -23.82
C GLY A 196 14.38 -4.50 -24.43
N VAL A 197 13.24 -4.11 -23.86
CA VAL A 197 12.49 -2.90 -24.24
C VAL A 197 12.84 -1.77 -23.27
N LYS A 198 13.35 -0.66 -23.82
CA LYS A 198 13.62 0.55 -23.03
C LYS A 198 12.31 1.15 -22.50
N LEU A 199 12.34 1.54 -21.24
CA LEU A 199 11.23 2.21 -20.57
C LEU A 199 11.58 3.68 -20.34
N ASP A 200 10.57 4.53 -20.45
CA ASP A 200 10.72 5.93 -20.05
C ASP A 200 10.81 6.02 -18.53
N VAL A 201 11.99 6.42 -18.06
CA VAL A 201 12.36 6.56 -16.65
C VAL A 201 11.53 7.61 -15.89
N ASP A 202 10.91 8.54 -16.62
CA ASP A 202 10.01 9.55 -16.06
C ASP A 202 8.53 9.13 -16.07
N SER A 203 8.23 7.91 -16.57
CA SER A 203 6.90 7.30 -16.46
C SER A 203 6.46 7.19 -15.00
N LEU A 204 5.16 7.33 -14.75
CA LEU A 204 4.59 7.09 -13.44
C LEU A 204 4.24 5.62 -13.26
N VAL A 205 4.49 5.09 -12.07
CA VAL A 205 4.17 3.71 -11.69
C VAL A 205 3.29 3.66 -10.45
N SER A 206 2.44 2.64 -10.37
CA SER A 206 1.66 2.32 -9.18
C SER A 206 2.48 1.51 -8.20
N MET A 207 2.55 2.00 -6.96
CA MET A 207 3.15 1.31 -5.81
C MET A 207 2.10 0.86 -4.79
N ASN A 208 0.86 0.66 -5.26
CA ASN A 208 -0.28 0.25 -4.43
C ASN A 208 -0.69 1.26 -3.33
N MET A 209 -0.51 2.55 -3.60
CA MET A 209 -1.02 3.66 -2.78
C MET A 209 -2.27 4.26 -3.44
N TRP A 210 -3.46 3.89 -2.96
CA TRP A 210 -4.75 4.25 -3.56
C TRP A 210 -5.60 5.08 -2.61
N GLY A 211 -6.06 6.26 -3.05
CA GLY A 211 -7.06 7.06 -2.35
C GLY A 211 -8.46 6.74 -2.88
N LEU A 212 -9.37 6.37 -1.99
CA LEU A 212 -10.71 5.87 -2.31
C LEU A 212 -11.75 6.45 -1.34
N THR A 213 -13.03 6.33 -1.69
CA THR A 213 -14.16 6.74 -0.85
C THR A 213 -14.99 5.54 -0.39
N PRO A 214 -15.80 5.67 0.68
CA PRO A 214 -16.68 4.60 1.14
C PRO A 214 -17.62 4.05 0.05
N ASP A 215 -18.03 4.88 -0.91
CA ASP A 215 -18.89 4.45 -2.02
C ASP A 215 -18.22 3.35 -2.88
N PHE A 216 -16.90 3.38 -3.02
CA PHE A 216 -16.15 2.34 -3.72
C PHE A 216 -16.26 0.97 -3.06
N LEU A 217 -16.46 0.90 -1.73
CA LEU A 217 -16.56 -0.38 -1.01
C LEU A 217 -17.75 -1.23 -1.47
N LYS A 218 -18.82 -0.60 -1.95
CA LYS A 218 -19.96 -1.31 -2.53
C LYS A 218 -19.58 -1.96 -3.86
N THR A 219 -18.94 -1.20 -4.75
CA THR A 219 -18.43 -1.69 -6.03
C THR A 219 -17.43 -2.82 -5.84
N LEU A 220 -16.52 -2.67 -4.86
CA LEU A 220 -15.53 -3.68 -4.51
C LEU A 220 -16.18 -4.97 -3.98
N GLU A 221 -17.25 -4.87 -3.18
CA GLU A 221 -17.97 -6.03 -2.68
C GLU A 221 -18.75 -6.77 -3.78
N GLU A 222 -19.36 -6.02 -4.71
CA GLU A 222 -20.03 -6.60 -5.89
C GLU A 222 -19.02 -7.31 -6.79
N GLY A 223 -17.88 -6.67 -7.09
CA GLY A 223 -16.79 -7.29 -7.84
C GLY A 223 -16.21 -8.53 -7.17
N PHE A 224 -16.12 -8.55 -5.83
CA PHE A 224 -15.66 -9.72 -5.10
C PHE A 224 -16.61 -10.92 -5.25
N LYS A 225 -17.93 -10.69 -5.29
CA LYS A 225 -18.92 -11.74 -5.57
C LYS A 225 -18.74 -12.29 -6.99
N GLU A 226 -18.60 -11.41 -7.97
CA GLU A 226 -18.36 -11.85 -9.36
C GLU A 226 -17.05 -12.63 -9.51
N PHE A 227 -15.99 -12.21 -8.82
CA PHE A 227 -14.72 -12.93 -8.77
C PHE A 227 -14.90 -14.37 -8.24
N PHE A 228 -15.72 -14.58 -7.22
CA PHE A 228 -16.05 -15.92 -6.70
C PHE A 228 -16.88 -16.77 -7.65
N GLU A 229 -17.73 -16.15 -8.47
CA GLU A 229 -18.54 -16.84 -9.46
C GLU A 229 -17.73 -17.22 -10.71
N LYS A 230 -16.78 -16.38 -11.13
CA LYS A 230 -16.10 -16.49 -12.43
C LYS A 230 -14.66 -17.01 -12.34
N GLU A 231 -13.86 -16.44 -11.45
CA GLU A 231 -12.40 -16.66 -11.41
C GLU A 231 -11.99 -17.79 -10.45
N VAL A 232 -12.63 -17.85 -9.28
CA VAL A 232 -12.33 -18.88 -8.28
C VAL A 232 -12.54 -20.31 -8.82
N PRO A 233 -13.60 -20.63 -9.60
CA PRO A 233 -13.74 -21.97 -10.16
C PRO A 233 -12.62 -22.37 -11.13
N VAL A 234 -12.00 -21.40 -11.81
CA VAL A 234 -10.91 -21.63 -12.77
C VAL A 234 -9.59 -21.91 -12.04
N ASN A 235 -9.34 -21.22 -10.93
CA ASN A 235 -8.09 -21.36 -10.17
C ASN A 235 -8.31 -21.27 -8.64
N PRO A 236 -9.00 -22.26 -8.05
CA PRO A 236 -9.53 -22.15 -6.68
C PRO A 236 -8.46 -21.97 -5.61
N LEU A 237 -7.26 -22.48 -5.84
CA LEU A 237 -6.15 -22.45 -4.87
C LEU A 237 -5.27 -21.20 -4.97
N LYS A 238 -5.26 -20.50 -6.12
CA LYS A 238 -4.29 -19.41 -6.37
C LYS A 238 -4.90 -18.10 -6.86
N ALA A 239 -6.16 -18.07 -7.27
CA ALA A 239 -6.83 -16.83 -7.72
C ALA A 239 -6.77 -15.76 -6.62
N GLU A 240 -6.51 -14.51 -6.99
CA GLU A 240 -6.44 -13.36 -6.07
C GLU A 240 -7.28 -12.21 -6.61
N TYR A 241 -8.06 -11.62 -5.72
CA TYR A 241 -8.82 -10.40 -5.94
C TYR A 241 -7.97 -9.19 -5.52
N LEU A 242 -7.36 -8.54 -6.52
CA LEU A 242 -6.40 -7.45 -6.33
C LEU A 242 -7.02 -6.09 -6.71
N ILE A 243 -6.78 -5.07 -5.88
CA ILE A 243 -7.26 -3.70 -6.13
C ILE A 243 -6.82 -3.17 -7.51
N PRO A 244 -5.52 -3.25 -7.90
CA PRO A 244 -5.09 -2.69 -9.18
C PRO A 244 -5.76 -3.37 -10.39
N THR A 245 -5.93 -4.69 -10.34
CA THR A 245 -6.61 -5.45 -11.39
C THR A 245 -8.07 -5.04 -11.51
N PHE A 246 -8.79 -5.01 -10.39
CA PHE A 246 -10.21 -4.65 -10.39
C PHE A 246 -10.45 -3.18 -10.80
N ILE A 247 -9.62 -2.25 -10.35
CA ILE A 247 -9.68 -0.86 -10.82
C ILE A 247 -9.39 -0.79 -12.32
N GLY A 248 -8.42 -1.55 -12.82
CA GLY A 248 -8.11 -1.65 -14.25
C GLY A 248 -9.31 -2.10 -15.09
N GLU A 249 -10.05 -3.11 -14.61
CA GLU A 249 -11.30 -3.57 -15.23
C GLU A 249 -12.35 -2.44 -15.28
N LEU A 250 -12.61 -1.78 -14.15
CA LEU A 250 -13.58 -0.67 -14.08
C LEU A 250 -13.22 0.51 -14.98
N LEU A 251 -11.92 0.83 -15.11
CA LEU A 251 -11.42 1.86 -16.04
C LEU A 251 -11.72 1.47 -17.48
N SER A 252 -11.43 0.21 -17.87
CA SER A 252 -11.68 -0.30 -19.22
C SER A 252 -13.17 -0.30 -19.61
N GLU A 253 -14.04 -0.45 -18.62
CA GLU A 253 -15.50 -0.42 -18.77
C GLU A 253 -16.09 1.00 -18.68
N GLY A 254 -15.27 2.02 -18.41
CA GLY A 254 -15.71 3.40 -18.20
C GLY A 254 -16.59 3.59 -16.96
N LYS A 255 -16.50 2.68 -15.97
CA LYS A 255 -17.29 2.72 -14.73
C LYS A 255 -16.63 3.52 -13.62
N MET A 256 -15.36 3.91 -13.79
CA MET A 256 -14.58 4.63 -12.80
C MET A 256 -13.60 5.58 -13.48
N SER A 257 -13.19 6.63 -12.75
CA SER A 257 -12.06 7.49 -13.11
C SER A 257 -11.14 7.59 -11.92
N VAL A 258 -9.83 7.49 -12.15
CA VAL A 258 -8.81 7.57 -11.10
C VAL A 258 -7.83 8.68 -11.45
N LYS A 259 -7.67 9.65 -10.53
CA LYS A 259 -6.66 10.70 -10.67
C LYS A 259 -5.27 10.16 -10.33
N VAL A 260 -4.28 10.36 -11.19
CA VAL A 260 -2.88 10.06 -10.86
C VAL A 260 -2.23 11.31 -10.28
N LEU A 261 -1.75 11.21 -9.05
CA LEU A 261 -1.11 12.28 -8.31
C LEU A 261 0.40 12.02 -8.30
N ARG A 262 1.14 12.77 -9.11
CA ARG A 262 2.59 12.61 -9.21
C ARG A 262 3.27 12.92 -7.88
N THR A 263 4.17 12.04 -7.46
CA THR A 263 5.13 12.27 -6.38
C THR A 263 6.55 12.06 -6.90
N ASN A 264 7.50 12.86 -6.44
CA ASN A 264 8.93 12.63 -6.70
C ASN A 264 9.64 11.96 -5.52
N ASP A 265 8.88 11.49 -4.52
CA ASP A 265 9.41 10.67 -3.44
C ASP A 265 10.14 9.44 -3.99
N THR A 266 11.08 8.96 -3.18
CA THR A 266 11.71 7.65 -3.42
C THR A 266 10.89 6.59 -2.72
N TRP A 267 10.62 5.50 -3.43
CA TRP A 267 9.95 4.35 -2.85
C TRP A 267 10.98 3.30 -2.47
N TYR A 268 10.85 2.74 -1.27
CA TYR A 268 11.65 1.60 -0.84
C TYR A 268 10.72 0.49 -0.38
N GLY A 269 10.84 -0.69 -0.97
CA GLY A 269 10.19 -1.89 -0.46
C GLY A 269 11.23 -2.87 0.01
N MET A 270 10.97 -3.53 1.14
CA MET A 270 11.80 -4.64 1.61
C MET A 270 11.44 -5.93 0.87
N THR A 271 11.69 -5.94 -0.44
CA THR A 271 11.36 -7.10 -1.29
C THR A 271 12.39 -8.22 -1.13
N TYR A 272 13.68 -7.87 -1.05
CA TYR A 272 14.78 -8.81 -0.85
C TYR A 272 15.48 -8.56 0.49
N LYS A 273 16.03 -9.63 1.09
CA LYS A 273 16.81 -9.50 2.33
C LYS A 273 18.07 -8.66 2.11
N GLU A 274 18.58 -8.70 0.90
CA GLU A 274 19.75 -7.97 0.42
C GLU A 274 19.50 -6.45 0.33
N ASP A 275 18.24 -6.02 0.21
CA ASP A 275 17.88 -4.60 0.15
C ASP A 275 17.97 -3.91 1.52
N VAL A 276 17.94 -4.67 2.62
CA VAL A 276 17.90 -4.12 4.00
C VAL A 276 19.01 -3.11 4.27
N ALA A 277 20.23 -3.39 3.83
CA ALA A 277 21.37 -2.49 4.08
C ALA A 277 21.21 -1.16 3.34
N ALA A 278 20.79 -1.20 2.08
CA ALA A 278 20.56 -0.01 1.26
C ALA A 278 19.37 0.81 1.77
N VAL A 279 18.31 0.13 2.24
CA VAL A 279 17.16 0.77 2.88
C VAL A 279 17.60 1.50 4.16
N LYS A 280 18.31 0.83 5.07
CA LYS A 280 18.85 1.44 6.30
C LYS A 280 19.75 2.64 6.02
N GLU A 281 20.62 2.55 5.02
CA GLU A 281 21.46 3.68 4.59
C GLU A 281 20.61 4.87 4.11
N SER A 282 19.55 4.59 3.36
CA SER A 282 18.61 5.63 2.90
C SER A 282 17.90 6.32 4.07
N PHE A 283 17.43 5.56 5.06
CA PHE A 283 16.85 6.13 6.29
C PHE A 283 17.87 6.94 7.11
N SER A 284 19.12 6.48 7.23
CA SER A 284 20.20 7.26 7.87
C SER A 284 20.38 8.62 7.20
N LYS A 285 20.41 8.65 5.86
CA LYS A 285 20.53 9.91 5.10
C LYS A 285 19.33 10.83 5.32
N MET A 286 18.11 10.28 5.42
CA MET A 286 16.90 11.06 5.71
C MET A 286 16.87 11.63 7.14
N LEU A 287 17.53 10.98 8.10
CA LEU A 287 17.72 11.52 9.44
C LEU A 287 18.82 12.60 9.45
N GLU A 288 19.94 12.35 8.76
CA GLU A 288 21.08 13.28 8.68
C GLU A 288 20.74 14.59 7.95
N ASN A 289 19.94 14.52 6.89
CA ASN A 289 19.52 15.70 6.13
C ASN A 289 18.31 16.43 6.75
N GLY A 290 17.73 15.88 7.83
CA GLY A 290 16.62 16.47 8.56
C GLY A 290 15.24 16.27 7.94
N THR A 291 15.07 15.37 6.96
CA THR A 291 13.73 14.93 6.49
C THR A 291 12.92 14.33 7.64
N TYR A 292 13.58 13.58 8.53
CA TYR A 292 13.00 13.04 9.77
C TYR A 292 13.85 13.43 10.98
N LYS A 293 13.24 13.48 12.16
CA LYS A 293 13.92 13.62 13.45
C LYS A 293 14.30 12.26 14.01
N GLY A 294 15.36 12.21 14.83
CA GLY A 294 15.74 10.98 15.54
C GLY A 294 14.68 10.50 16.52
N ASP A 295 13.95 11.43 17.13
CA ASP A 295 12.66 11.15 17.74
C ASP A 295 11.58 11.38 16.68
N LEU A 296 11.17 10.30 16.01
CA LEU A 296 10.44 10.33 14.73
C LEU A 296 9.17 11.18 14.78
N PHE A 297 8.47 11.24 15.92
CA PHE A 297 7.18 11.93 16.05
C PHE A 297 7.29 13.30 16.75
N SER A 298 8.50 13.77 17.05
CA SER A 298 8.72 14.99 17.84
C SER A 298 8.41 16.31 17.11
N ASP A 299 8.24 16.29 15.80
CA ASP A 299 7.97 17.45 14.94
C ASP A 299 6.53 17.51 14.40
N LEU A 300 5.64 16.64 14.91
CA LEU A 300 4.20 16.62 14.62
C LEU A 300 3.37 17.57 15.51
#